data_AF-A0A392T9N6-F1
#
_entry.id   AF-A0A392T9N6-F1
#
_cell.length_a   1.000
_cell.length_b   1.000
_cell.length_c   1.000
_cell.angle_alpha   90.00
_cell.angle_beta   90.00
_cell.angle_gamma   90.00
#
_symmetry.space_group_name_H-M   'P 1'
#
loop_
_entity.id
_entity.type
_entity.pdbx_description
1 polymer ?
#
loop_
_entity_poly.entity_id
_entity_poly.type
_entity_poly.pdbx_seq_one_letter_code
_entity_poly.pdbx_strand_id
1 'polypeptide(L)' 'MMARMGFAEGWRRWIRAYVFQNSMSVLVNGSPTEEFSVGKGLRQGDPLSQFLFLIVVEGLTGLM' A
#
# COMPACT_ATOMS: atom_id res chain seq x y z
N MET A 1 13.94 -0.04 5.11
CA MET A 1 13.13 0.22 6.31
C MET A 1 12.57 -1.08 6.88
N MET A 2 11.54 -1.70 6.30
CA MET A 2 10.89 -2.91 6.86
C MET A 2 11.84 -4.09 7.10
N ALA A 3 12.87 -4.28 6.27
CA ALA A 3 13.90 -5.31 6.54
C ALA A 3 14.72 -5.03 7.81
N ARG A 4 15.01 -3.75 8.12
CA ARG A 4 15.72 -3.33 9.34
C ARG A 4 14.84 -3.42 10.59
N MET A 5 13.52 -3.30 10.42
CA MET A 5 12.52 -3.48 11.49
C MET A 5 12.22 -4.98 11.78
N GLY A 6 12.93 -5.91 11.15
CA GLY A 6 12.78 -7.36 11.42
C GLY A 6 11.63 -8.04 10.67
N PHE A 7 10.95 -7.38 9.73
CA PHE A 7 9.86 -8.02 8.98
C PHE A 7 10.37 -9.12 8.04
N ALA A 8 9.73 -10.29 8.11
CA ALA A 8 10.03 -11.44 7.28
C ALA A 8 9.94 -11.13 5.77
N GLU A 9 10.74 -11.82 4.96
CA GLU A 9 10.79 -11.60 3.51
C GLU A 9 9.43 -11.83 2.83
N GLY A 10 8.72 -12.90 3.19
CA GLY A 10 7.40 -13.19 2.66
C GLY A 10 6.42 -12.03 2.85
N TRP A 11 6.39 -11.46 4.07
CA TRP A 11 5.55 -10.31 4.38
C TRP A 11 5.96 -9.07 3.57
N ARG A 12 7.27 -8.78 3.48
CA ARG A 12 7.77 -7.67 2.65
C ARG A 12 7.39 -7.83 1.17
N ARG A 13 7.38 -9.06 0.66
CA ARG A 13 6.96 -9.38 -0.72
C ARG A 13 5.47 -9.12 -0.92
N TRP A 14 4.63 -9.52 0.02
CA TRP A 14 3.19 -9.25 -0.03
C TRP A 14 2.88 -7.76 -0.01
N ILE A 15 3.50 -7.00 0.90
CA ILE A 15 3.32 -5.55 0.94
C ILE A 15 3.80 -4.89 -0.36
N ARG A 16 4.92 -5.33 -0.92
CA ARG A 16 5.41 -4.81 -2.21
C ARG A 16 4.41 -5.06 -3.34
N ALA A 17 3.88 -6.28 -3.45
CA ALA A 17 2.88 -6.59 -4.47
C ALA A 17 1.61 -5.74 -4.27
N TYR A 18 1.14 -5.64 -3.03
CA TYR A 18 -0.05 -4.87 -2.69
C TYR A 18 0.09 -3.35 -2.99
N VAL A 19 1.25 -2.75 -2.72
CA VAL A 19 1.47 -1.30 -2.93
C VAL A 19 1.80 -0.93 -4.38
N PHE A 20 2.50 -1.81 -5.12
CA PHE A 20 3.07 -1.47 -6.43
C PHE A 20 2.51 -2.25 -7.61
N GLN A 21 1.73 -3.31 -7.36
CA GLN A 21 1.15 -4.18 -8.39
C GLN A 21 -0.37 -4.17 -8.29
N ASN A 22 -0.95 -2.99 -8.07
CA ASN A 22 -2.39 -2.81 -8.05
C ASN A 22 -2.88 -2.11 -9.33
N SER A 23 -4.01 -2.61 -9.81
CA SER A 23 -4.83 -1.98 -10.83
C SER A 23 -6.17 -1.55 -10.20
N MET A 24 -6.78 -0.50 -10.74
CA MET A 24 -8.08 -0.03 -10.26
C MET A 24 -8.95 0.49 -11.40
N SER A 25 -10.26 0.46 -11.18
CA SER A 25 -11.24 1.22 -11.95
C SER A 25 -11.99 2.17 -11.01
N VAL A 26 -12.51 3.26 -11.55
CA VAL A 26 -13.30 4.24 -10.80
C VAL A 26 -14.74 4.18 -11.31
N LEU A 27 -15.72 4.27 -10.40
CA LEU A 27 -17.12 4.41 -10.81
C LEU A 27 -17.41 5.88 -11.15
N VAL A 28 -17.82 6.14 -12.38
CA VAL A 28 -18.32 7.44 -12.84
C VAL A 28 -19.80 7.30 -13.13
N ASN A 29 -20.65 7.98 -12.36
CA ASN A 29 -22.11 7.87 -12.42
C ASN A 29 -22.63 6.42 -12.28
N GLY A 30 -21.94 5.62 -11.45
CA GLY A 30 -22.30 4.22 -11.22
C GLY A 30 -21.76 3.22 -12.26
N SER A 31 -21.10 3.69 -13.32
CA SER A 31 -20.46 2.83 -14.32
C SER A 31 -18.94 2.80 -14.12
N PRO A 32 -18.28 1.63 -14.17
CA PRO A 32 -16.83 1.53 -14.04
C PRO A 32 -16.11 2.10 -15.27
N THR A 33 -15.00 2.77 -15.04
CA THR A 33 -14.02 3.10 -16.09
C THR A 33 -13.25 1.86 -16.52
N GLU A 34 -12.46 2.00 -17.58
CA GLU A 34 -11.38 1.06 -17.86
C GLU A 34 -10.43 0.96 -16.67
N GLU A 35 -9.84 -0.23 -16.51
CA GLU A 35 -8.87 -0.49 -15.46
C GLU A 35 -7.52 0.13 -15.82
N PHE A 36 -6.86 0.74 -14.84
CA PHE A 36 -5.54 1.34 -15.01
C PHE A 36 -4.59 0.94 -13.89
N SER A 37 -3.30 0.90 -14.20
CA SER A 37 -2.25 0.67 -13.21
C SER A 37 -2.09 1.88 -12.30
N VAL A 38 -2.03 1.63 -11.00
CA VAL A 38 -1.91 2.69 -10.00
C VAL A 38 -0.44 3.06 -9.86
N GLY A 39 -0.10 4.30 -10.20
CA GLY A 39 1.29 4.76 -10.11
C GLY A 39 1.77 4.98 -8.68
N LYS A 40 0.92 5.62 -7.84
CA LYS A 40 1.20 5.93 -6.44
C LYS A 40 -0.09 5.98 -5.64
N GLY A 41 0.03 5.66 -4.34
CA GLY A 41 -1.06 5.76 -3.38
C GLY A 41 -1.83 4.46 -3.20
N LEU A 42 -2.65 4.43 -2.16
CA LEU A 42 -3.53 3.32 -1.83
C LEU A 42 -4.98 3.74 -2.05
N ARG A 43 -5.87 2.76 -2.21
CA ARG A 43 -7.30 3.03 -2.29
C ARG A 43 -7.77 3.67 -0.98
N GLN A 44 -8.58 4.73 -1.09
CA GLN A 44 -9.22 5.32 0.08
C GLN A 44 -10.19 4.32 0.72
N GLY A 45 -10.15 4.22 2.06
CA GLY A 45 -10.91 3.22 2.81
C GLY A 45 -10.28 1.83 2.80
N ASP A 46 -9.04 1.70 2.33
CA ASP A 46 -8.33 0.44 2.44
C ASP A 46 -7.97 0.14 3.91
N PRO A 47 -8.38 -1.01 4.47
CA PRO A 47 -8.10 -1.35 5.85
C PRO A 47 -6.60 -1.49 6.17
N LEU A 48 -5.74 -1.81 5.20
CA LEU A 48 -4.30 -1.94 5.40
C LEU A 48 -3.58 -0.58 5.42
N SER A 49 -4.19 0.47 4.88
CA SER A 49 -3.57 1.79 4.78
C SER A 49 -3.14 2.36 6.13
N GLN A 50 -3.94 2.15 7.18
CA GLN A 50 -3.63 2.59 8.55
C GLN A 50 -2.37 1.92 9.11
N PHE A 51 -2.23 0.62 8.90
CA PHE A 51 -1.06 -0.13 9.37
C PHE A 51 0.20 0.27 8.61
N LEU A 52 0.11 0.42 7.28
CA LEU A 52 1.21 0.86 6.44
C LEU A 52 1.67 2.28 6.79
N PHE A 53 0.73 3.16 7.16
CA PHE A 53 1.07 4.50 7.65
C PHE A 53 1.92 4.44 8.92
N LEU A 54 1.55 3.63 9.92
CA LEU A 54 2.33 3.47 11.15
C LEU A 54 3.75 2.97 10.87
N ILE A 55 3.89 1.99 9.98
CA ILE A 55 5.21 1.45 9.59
C ILE A 55 6.08 2.54 8.94
N VAL A 56 5.50 3.40 8.12
CA VAL A 56 6.23 4.53 7.50
C VAL A 56 6.60 5.58 8.55
N VAL A 57 5.67 5.95 9.44
CA VAL A 57 5.93 6.91 10.52
C VAL A 57 7.07 6.42 11.40
N GLU A 58 7.04 5.17 11.84
CA GLU A 58 8.09 4.57 12.66
C GLU A 58 9.47 4.67 11.99
N GLY A 59 9.53 4.42 10.68
CA GLY A 59 10.78 4.52 9.94
C GLY A 59 11.25 5.96 9.68
N LEU A 60 10.33 6.93 9.65
CA LEU A 60 10.65 8.35 9.53
C LEU A 60 11.10 8.95 10.86
N THR A 61 10.49 8.54 11.97
CA THR A 61 10.83 9.01 13.31
C THR A 61 12.10 8.35 13.85
N GLY A 62 12.53 7.23 13.24
CA GLY A 62 13.69 6.48 13.72
C GLY A 62 13.47 5.92 15.12
N LEU A 63 12.21 5.68 15.51
CA LEU A 63 11.83 5.16 16.83
C LEU A 63 12.10 3.65 16.95
N MET A 64 13.22 3.19 16.38
CA MET A 64 13.91 1.92 16.64
C MET A 64 15.40 2.10 16.40
#